data_AF-A0A9E4PSF3-F1
#
_entry.id   AF-A0A9E4PSF3-F1
#
_cell.length_a   1.000
_cell.length_b   1.000
_cell.length_c   1.000
_cell.angle_alpha   90.00
_cell.angle_beta   90.00
_cell.angle_gamma   90.00
#
_symmetry.space_group_name_H-M   'P 1'
#
loop_
_entity.id
_entity.type
_entity.pdbx_description
1 polymer ?
#
loop_
_entity_poly.entity_id
_entity_poly.type
_entity_poly.pdbx_seq_one_letter_code
_entity_poly.pdbx_strand_id
1 'polypeptide(L)'
;MAEEEQGKKRRRGRHRDKKDANGGPEGGAGNDDLSRGDVSGETSASDSDVPDVVADQPETADDQPEDEEPEDSGKASRRERTKATVGGGEVSPMDFWRSGSMRSARDRRAGAPTEQQGFFQRIRNIYLPPWVPVVAIILVVFGVLGLLFVVRSATGAPRIGVDHWHAQYTYYICGEKQPPAPTWEGVGVHTHTDGIIHIHPFQQSEEGAGARLTKWFDYGGGKLDGDEVRMPGSADTYKNGDECPDGTVGEVQIFVSGAKVEDYKSYLPKDGDRVRIVFGPPEEQVQLDDRIVLPEELATREVTITIDQPDDANEASTTLTPASISVDAGEVVRINVINADEVSHG
;
A
#
# COMPACT_ATOMS: atom_id res chain seq x y z
N MET A 1 -73.86 -22.64 13.31
CA MET A 1 -73.38 -21.44 12.61
C MET A 1 -72.21 -21.88 11.74
N ALA A 2 -72.43 -21.89 10.42
CA ALA A 2 -71.53 -22.09 9.25
C ALA A 2 -70.56 -23.30 9.31
N GLU A 3 -70.70 -24.42 8.59
CA GLU A 3 -70.96 -24.72 7.15
C GLU A 3 -69.89 -24.21 6.14
N GLU A 4 -68.98 -25.13 5.82
CA GLU A 4 -68.49 -25.61 4.52
C GLU A 4 -68.83 -24.81 3.23
N GLU A 5 -67.83 -24.49 2.39
CA GLU A 5 -67.80 -24.96 0.97
C GLU A 5 -66.50 -24.65 0.20
N GLN A 6 -66.28 -25.51 -0.80
CA GLN A 6 -65.10 -25.72 -1.64
C GLN A 6 -65.07 -24.81 -2.89
N GLY A 7 -63.91 -24.66 -3.55
CA GLY A 7 -63.84 -23.89 -4.82
C GLY A 7 -62.58 -24.06 -5.66
N LYS A 8 -62.42 -25.21 -6.31
CA LYS A 8 -61.48 -25.54 -7.41
C LYS A 8 -61.56 -24.55 -8.60
N LYS A 9 -60.43 -24.22 -9.25
CA LYS A 9 -60.37 -24.11 -10.74
C LYS A 9 -58.97 -24.26 -11.34
N ARG A 10 -58.92 -25.10 -12.38
CA ARG A 10 -57.80 -25.54 -13.23
C ARG A 10 -57.68 -24.66 -14.49
N ARG A 11 -56.48 -24.61 -15.10
CA ARG A 11 -56.22 -24.62 -16.58
C ARG A 11 -54.69 -24.82 -16.79
N ARG A 12 -54.21 -25.96 -17.32
CA ARG A 12 -53.94 -26.30 -18.76
C ARG A 12 -53.19 -25.17 -19.49
N GLY A 13 -52.00 -25.30 -20.09
CA GLY A 13 -51.16 -26.44 -20.49
C GLY A 13 -50.57 -26.13 -21.89
N ARG A 14 -49.31 -26.51 -22.20
CA ARG A 14 -48.91 -26.84 -23.60
C ARG A 14 -47.61 -27.64 -23.70
N HIS A 15 -47.77 -28.77 -24.38
CA HIS A 15 -46.81 -29.72 -24.94
C HIS A 15 -45.91 -29.08 -26.00
N ARG A 16 -44.66 -29.57 -26.14
CA ARG A 16 -44.10 -29.88 -27.45
C ARG A 16 -43.02 -30.97 -27.36
N ASP A 17 -43.33 -32.07 -28.03
CA ASP A 17 -42.49 -33.22 -28.33
C ASP A 17 -41.28 -32.88 -29.19
N LYS A 18 -40.19 -33.63 -29.04
CA LYS A 18 -39.48 -34.19 -30.19
C LYS A 18 -38.76 -35.51 -29.84
N LYS A 19 -39.27 -36.56 -30.47
CA LYS A 19 -38.69 -37.86 -30.83
C LYS A 19 -37.44 -37.65 -31.72
N ASP A 20 -36.39 -38.47 -31.76
CA ASP A 20 -36.29 -39.87 -32.23
C ASP A 20 -34.93 -40.45 -31.73
N ALA A 21 -34.90 -41.63 -31.10
CA ALA A 21 -34.59 -42.96 -31.69
C ALA A 21 -33.17 -43.12 -32.26
N ASN A 22 -32.32 -43.97 -31.66
CA ASN A 22 -32.04 -45.35 -32.14
C ASN A 22 -30.91 -46.06 -31.36
N GLY A 23 -31.10 -47.37 -31.11
CA GLY A 23 -30.05 -48.40 -31.21
C GLY A 23 -29.13 -48.68 -30.01
N GLY A 24 -29.40 -49.76 -29.26
CA GLY A 24 -28.33 -50.59 -28.68
C GLY A 24 -27.73 -51.55 -29.73
N PRO A 25 -27.04 -52.65 -29.38
CA PRO A 25 -26.70 -53.17 -28.03
C PRO A 25 -25.24 -53.71 -27.92
N GLU A 26 -24.97 -54.45 -26.82
CA GLU A 26 -23.83 -55.38 -26.58
C GLU A 26 -22.48 -54.72 -26.28
N GLY A 27 -21.67 -55.11 -25.28
CA GLY A 27 -21.48 -56.37 -24.58
C GLY A 27 -19.96 -56.57 -24.50
N GLY A 28 -19.40 -56.99 -23.35
CA GLY A 28 -18.01 -57.46 -23.33
C GLY A 28 -17.21 -57.11 -22.08
N ALA A 29 -16.82 -58.16 -21.36
CA ALA A 29 -15.91 -58.20 -20.24
C ALA A 29 -14.43 -58.15 -20.66
N GLY A 30 -13.56 -57.90 -19.68
CA GLY A 30 -12.12 -58.20 -19.71
C GLY A 30 -11.31 -57.04 -19.11
N ASN A 31 -10.80 -57.14 -17.88
CA ASN A 31 -9.62 -57.89 -17.41
C ASN A 31 -8.27 -57.19 -17.71
N ASP A 32 -7.39 -57.33 -16.71
CA ASP A 32 -5.93 -57.20 -16.71
C ASP A 32 -5.37 -55.80 -16.37
N ASP A 33 -4.68 -55.53 -15.24
CA ASP A 33 -3.59 -56.19 -14.49
C ASP A 33 -2.20 -55.59 -14.83
N LEU A 34 -1.43 -55.31 -13.76
CA LEU A 34 0.01 -54.96 -13.66
C LEU A 34 0.46 -53.64 -14.33
N SER A 35 1.46 -52.88 -13.88
CA SER A 35 2.57 -53.02 -12.91
C SER A 35 3.22 -51.62 -12.81
N ARG A 36 3.56 -51.11 -11.62
CA ARG A 36 4.91 -51.17 -10.99
C ARG A 36 6.09 -50.78 -11.91
N GLY A 37 6.79 -49.70 -11.52
CA GLY A 37 8.09 -49.31 -12.06
C GLY A 37 8.71 -48.13 -11.30
N ASP A 38 9.33 -48.41 -10.16
CA ASP A 38 10.39 -47.60 -9.55
C ASP A 38 11.59 -47.51 -10.50
N VAL A 39 12.17 -46.31 -10.70
CA VAL A 39 13.61 -46.15 -10.97
C VAL A 39 14.11 -44.84 -10.38
N SER A 40 15.07 -45.00 -9.46
CA SER A 40 16.00 -44.07 -8.85
C SER A 40 16.94 -43.35 -9.83
N GLY A 41 17.48 -42.20 -9.41
CA GLY A 41 18.93 -41.96 -9.54
C GLY A 41 19.40 -40.69 -10.26
N GLU A 42 20.05 -39.84 -9.46
CA GLU A 42 21.32 -39.17 -9.74
C GLU A 42 21.39 -37.90 -10.63
N THR A 43 21.68 -36.80 -9.92
CA THR A 43 22.74 -35.81 -10.16
C THR A 43 23.39 -35.73 -11.54
N SER A 44 23.40 -34.53 -12.13
CA SER A 44 24.56 -33.99 -12.84
C SER A 44 24.49 -32.46 -12.92
N ALA A 45 25.61 -31.83 -12.56
CA ALA A 45 25.89 -30.42 -12.73
C ALA A 45 26.32 -30.13 -14.17
N SER A 46 26.13 -28.85 -14.55
CA SER A 46 26.94 -28.08 -15.50
C SER A 46 27.23 -28.68 -16.88
N ASP A 47 26.62 -28.11 -17.92
CA ASP A 47 27.43 -27.49 -18.98
C ASP A 47 26.68 -26.39 -19.72
N SER A 48 27.49 -25.47 -20.23
CA SER A 48 27.15 -24.26 -20.97
C SER A 48 26.74 -24.60 -22.39
N ASP A 49 25.80 -23.86 -22.99
CA ASP A 49 25.90 -23.53 -24.43
C ASP A 49 24.96 -22.38 -24.80
N VAL A 50 25.59 -21.33 -25.34
CA VAL A 50 24.98 -20.18 -26.01
C VAL A 50 24.66 -20.59 -27.45
N PRO A 51 23.55 -20.11 -28.01
CA PRO A 51 23.69 -19.51 -29.33
C PRO A 51 23.08 -18.10 -29.44
N ASP A 52 23.90 -17.27 -30.05
CA ASP A 52 23.71 -15.91 -30.51
C ASP A 52 22.90 -15.90 -31.82
N VAL A 53 21.70 -15.30 -31.87
CA VAL A 53 21.08 -14.90 -33.15
C VAL A 53 20.08 -13.72 -32.96
N VAL A 54 20.56 -12.54 -33.36
CA VAL A 54 19.90 -11.51 -34.20
C VAL A 54 18.81 -10.62 -33.61
N ALA A 55 19.14 -9.34 -33.66
CA ALA A 55 18.31 -8.16 -33.45
C ALA A 55 17.27 -7.95 -34.55
N ASP A 56 16.12 -7.39 -34.17
CA ASP A 56 15.38 -6.45 -35.01
C ASP A 56 14.70 -5.41 -34.11
N GLN A 57 15.09 -4.15 -34.30
CA GLN A 57 14.35 -2.98 -33.86
C GLN A 57 13.16 -2.74 -34.82
N PRO A 58 12.14 -2.00 -34.38
CA PRO A 58 11.73 -0.90 -35.24
C PRO A 58 11.66 0.44 -34.52
N GLU A 59 11.93 1.43 -35.37
CA GLU A 59 12.11 2.84 -35.15
C GLU A 59 10.84 3.57 -34.73
N THR A 60 11.12 4.70 -34.09
CA THR A 60 10.27 5.86 -33.79
C THR A 60 9.52 6.40 -35.01
N ALA A 61 8.26 6.79 -34.80
CA ALA A 61 7.58 7.77 -35.64
C ALA A 61 6.80 8.75 -34.74
N ASP A 62 7.35 9.97 -34.67
CA ASP A 62 6.64 11.20 -34.36
C ASP A 62 5.51 11.45 -35.37
N ASP A 63 4.34 11.86 -34.89
CA ASP A 63 3.39 12.65 -35.70
C ASP A 63 2.48 13.45 -34.76
N GLN A 64 2.72 14.77 -34.72
CA GLN A 64 1.75 15.78 -34.28
C GLN A 64 0.82 16.12 -35.47
N PRO A 65 -0.45 16.43 -35.21
CA PRO A 65 -1.18 17.34 -36.08
C PRO A 65 -1.58 18.65 -35.38
N GLU A 66 -1.46 19.69 -36.20
CA GLU A 66 -1.74 21.11 -35.99
C GLU A 66 -3.25 21.43 -35.86
N ASP A 67 -3.52 22.51 -35.13
CA ASP A 67 -4.50 23.59 -35.34
C ASP A 67 -5.79 23.33 -36.14
N GLU A 68 -6.93 23.43 -35.44
CA GLU A 68 -8.20 23.87 -36.02
C GLU A 68 -8.94 24.83 -35.07
N GLU A 69 -8.96 26.12 -35.41
CA GLU A 69 -10.02 27.06 -35.04
C GLU A 69 -11.24 26.86 -35.95
N PRO A 70 -12.45 27.20 -35.46
CA PRO A 70 -13.32 28.01 -36.30
C PRO A 70 -13.95 29.22 -35.59
N GLU A 71 -14.25 30.18 -36.45
CA GLU A 71 -14.69 31.56 -36.23
C GLU A 71 -16.10 31.78 -35.62
N ASP A 72 -16.21 32.98 -35.02
CA ASP A 72 -17.29 33.99 -35.11
C ASP A 72 -18.72 33.70 -34.58
N SER A 73 -19.16 34.54 -33.62
CA SER A 73 -20.31 35.43 -33.83
C SER A 73 -20.61 36.34 -32.61
N GLY A 74 -20.33 37.63 -32.82
CA GLY A 74 -21.26 38.74 -32.55
C GLY A 74 -21.66 39.11 -31.10
N LYS A 75 -21.34 40.35 -30.72
CA LYS A 75 -22.37 41.40 -30.49
C LYS A 75 -21.77 42.78 -30.22
N ALA A 76 -22.30 43.74 -30.97
CA ALA A 76 -22.00 45.17 -30.91
C ALA A 76 -22.78 45.90 -29.81
N SER A 77 -22.17 46.97 -29.27
CA SER A 77 -22.83 48.14 -28.63
C SER A 77 -21.74 49.18 -28.28
N ARG A 78 -21.46 50.19 -29.13
CA ARG A 78 -22.14 51.51 -29.24
C ARG A 78 -22.02 52.42 -27.99
N ARG A 79 -21.08 53.38 -27.99
CA ARG A 79 -21.35 54.85 -27.95
C ARG A 79 -20.05 55.70 -27.95
N GLU A 80 -19.97 56.58 -28.97
CA GLU A 80 -19.61 58.02 -28.97
C GLU A 80 -19.11 58.64 -27.64
N ARG A 81 -18.22 59.64 -27.54
CA ARG A 81 -17.54 60.60 -28.45
C ARG A 81 -16.76 61.54 -27.51
N THR A 82 -15.48 61.86 -27.75
CA THR A 82 -14.93 63.24 -27.78
C THR A 82 -13.40 63.30 -28.03
N LYS A 83 -13.06 64.08 -29.06
CA LYS A 83 -11.82 64.82 -29.39
C LYS A 83 -11.06 65.37 -28.16
N ALA A 84 -9.75 65.67 -28.13
CA ALA A 84 -8.72 65.79 -29.16
C ALA A 84 -7.30 65.91 -28.54
N THR A 85 -6.30 65.60 -29.37
CA THR A 85 -4.98 66.27 -29.56
C THR A 85 -3.84 66.20 -28.51
N VAL A 86 -2.75 65.57 -28.99
CA VAL A 86 -1.34 66.07 -29.08
C VAL A 86 -0.33 65.66 -27.99
N GLY A 87 0.73 64.99 -28.47
CA GLY A 87 2.06 64.82 -27.86
C GLY A 87 2.17 63.55 -27.02
N GLY A 88 2.77 62.44 -27.46
CA GLY A 88 3.96 62.29 -28.29
C GLY A 88 5.18 62.10 -27.39
N GLY A 89 5.72 60.88 -27.33
CA GLY A 89 7.06 60.62 -26.82
C GLY A 89 7.15 59.67 -25.64
N GLU A 90 7.33 58.40 -25.98
CA GLU A 90 7.83 57.31 -25.15
C GLU A 90 9.03 57.73 -24.28
N VAL A 91 8.98 57.41 -22.98
CA VAL A 91 10.16 57.41 -22.11
C VAL A 91 10.68 55.98 -22.03
N SER A 92 11.78 55.73 -22.74
CA SER A 92 12.56 54.50 -22.64
C SER A 92 13.47 54.54 -21.40
N PRO A 93 13.71 53.42 -20.69
CA PRO A 93 14.26 53.43 -19.31
C PRO A 93 15.77 53.73 -19.15
N MET A 94 16.45 54.41 -20.08
CA MET A 94 17.92 54.51 -20.08
C MET A 94 18.54 55.90 -19.87
N ASP A 95 17.77 56.95 -19.60
CA ASP A 95 18.31 58.32 -19.42
C ASP A 95 18.82 58.66 -18.00
N PHE A 96 19.02 57.67 -17.13
CA PHE A 96 19.44 57.90 -15.74
C PHE A 96 20.92 58.32 -15.57
N TRP A 97 21.73 58.29 -16.63
CA TRP A 97 23.17 58.60 -16.54
C TRP A 97 23.55 59.85 -17.34
N ARG A 98 23.20 61.07 -16.87
CA ARG A 98 24.06 62.24 -17.13
C ARG A 98 23.78 63.49 -16.30
N SER A 99 24.86 63.95 -15.68
CA SER A 99 25.19 65.32 -15.26
C SER A 99 24.64 65.82 -13.91
N GLY A 100 25.57 66.02 -12.99
CA GLY A 100 25.37 66.80 -11.77
C GLY A 100 25.69 68.28 -11.97
N SER A 101 25.24 69.10 -11.02
CA SER A 101 25.98 70.28 -10.55
C SER A 101 25.39 70.78 -9.23
N MET A 102 26.32 71.16 -8.35
CA MET A 102 26.20 71.54 -6.94
C MET A 102 25.32 72.76 -6.68
N ARG A 103 24.70 72.85 -5.49
CA ARG A 103 24.76 74.06 -4.64
C ARG A 103 24.73 73.72 -3.14
N SER A 104 25.61 74.40 -2.42
CA SER A 104 25.85 74.40 -0.98
C SER A 104 24.78 75.15 -0.19
N ALA A 105 24.49 74.72 1.05
CA ALA A 105 24.68 75.52 2.27
C ALA A 105 24.06 74.83 3.51
N ARG A 106 24.79 74.96 4.64
CA ARG A 106 24.40 74.79 6.06
C ARG A 106 22.92 75.14 6.33
N ASP A 107 22.17 74.48 7.23
CA ASP A 107 22.44 74.25 8.65
C ASP A 107 21.46 73.20 9.26
N ARG A 108 22.00 72.40 10.19
CA ARG A 108 21.38 71.81 11.40
C ARG A 108 20.08 70.98 11.31
N ARG A 109 20.19 69.65 11.52
CA ARG A 109 19.75 68.95 12.76
C ARG A 109 19.95 67.42 12.70
N ALA A 110 20.35 66.88 13.85
CA ALA A 110 20.28 65.47 14.27
C ALA A 110 21.06 64.44 13.44
N GLY A 111 22.27 64.11 13.91
CA GLY A 111 22.92 62.86 13.55
C GLY A 111 22.15 61.69 14.16
N ALA A 112 21.60 60.85 13.30
CA ALA A 112 21.38 59.44 13.60
C ALA A 112 22.41 58.68 12.76
N PRO A 113 23.38 57.97 13.37
CA PRO A 113 24.22 57.07 12.60
C PRO A 113 23.35 55.87 12.22
N THR A 114 23.19 55.66 10.92
CA THR A 114 22.61 54.44 10.35
C THR A 114 23.50 53.25 10.72
N GLU A 115 23.05 52.53 11.74
CA GLU A 115 23.58 51.27 12.26
C GLU A 115 23.35 50.11 11.26
N GLN A 116 23.84 50.25 10.02
CA GLN A 116 23.82 49.16 9.04
C GLN A 116 25.17 48.91 8.37
N GLN A 117 26.19 49.74 8.61
CA GLN A 117 27.52 49.56 8.01
C GLN A 117 28.56 48.89 8.93
N GLY A 118 28.23 48.62 10.20
CA GLY A 118 29.20 48.15 11.21
C GLY A 118 29.50 46.64 11.22
N PHE A 119 28.63 45.79 10.69
CA PHE A 119 28.81 44.33 10.79
C PHE A 119 29.71 43.78 9.68
N PHE A 120 29.48 44.18 8.42
CA PHE A 120 30.28 43.70 7.28
C PHE A 120 31.71 44.28 7.21
N GLN A 121 31.97 45.46 7.82
CA GLN A 121 33.31 46.05 7.86
C GLN A 121 34.25 45.43 8.91
N ARG A 122 33.71 44.77 9.96
CA ARG A 122 34.54 44.11 10.99
C ARG A 122 35.10 42.75 10.56
N ILE A 123 34.58 42.14 9.51
CA ILE A 123 35.02 40.81 9.03
C ILE A 123 36.08 40.92 7.92
N ARG A 124 36.30 42.12 7.35
CA ARG A 124 37.17 42.30 6.17
C ARG A 124 38.68 42.17 6.43
N ASN A 125 39.11 42.09 7.70
CA ASN A 125 40.53 42.04 8.07
C ASN A 125 40.96 40.77 8.82
N ILE A 126 40.12 39.72 8.83
CA ILE A 126 40.52 38.42 9.34
C ILE A 126 41.17 37.66 8.18
N TYR A 127 42.50 37.51 8.22
CA TYR A 127 43.20 36.58 7.34
C TYR A 127 42.79 35.17 7.75
N LEU A 128 41.86 34.58 7.00
CA LEU A 128 41.57 33.15 7.08
C LEU A 128 42.54 32.44 6.14
N PRO A 129 43.42 31.56 6.66
CA PRO A 129 44.23 30.72 5.81
C PRO A 129 43.37 29.97 4.78
N PRO A 130 43.88 29.70 3.57
CA PRO A 130 43.10 29.07 2.49
C PRO A 130 42.42 27.74 2.86
N TRP A 131 42.90 27.05 3.90
CA TRP A 131 42.36 25.78 4.37
C TRP A 131 41.12 25.91 5.27
N VAL A 132 40.90 27.05 5.92
CA VAL A 132 39.74 27.25 6.82
C VAL A 132 38.39 27.09 6.10
N PRO A 133 38.14 27.71 4.93
CA PRO A 133 36.87 27.48 4.21
C PRO A 133 36.71 26.03 3.75
N VAL A 134 37.81 25.33 3.42
CA VAL A 134 37.78 23.92 3.03
C VAL A 134 37.34 23.04 4.21
N VAL A 135 37.91 23.25 5.38
CA VAL A 135 37.52 22.52 6.60
C VAL A 135 36.08 22.82 6.98
N ALA A 136 35.62 24.07 6.86
CA ALA A 136 34.23 24.44 7.13
C ALA A 136 33.25 23.73 6.19
N ILE A 137 33.56 23.67 4.88
CA ILE A 137 32.74 22.93 3.91
C ILE A 137 32.71 21.44 4.25
N ILE A 138 33.86 20.84 4.58
CA ILE A 138 33.96 19.44 4.98
C ILE A 138 33.06 19.18 6.20
N LEU A 139 33.15 19.99 7.25
CA LEU A 139 32.32 19.82 8.45
C LEU A 139 30.82 19.96 8.15
N VAL A 140 30.44 20.88 7.27
CA VAL A 140 29.04 21.02 6.83
C VAL A 140 28.59 19.77 6.05
N VAL A 141 29.39 19.31 5.09
CA VAL A 141 29.07 18.13 4.27
C VAL A 141 28.96 16.87 5.14
N PHE A 142 29.94 16.60 6.00
CA PHE A 142 29.89 15.46 6.91
C PHE A 142 28.82 15.61 7.99
N GLY A 143 28.51 16.83 8.42
CA GLY A 143 27.40 17.12 9.33
C GLY A 143 26.05 16.79 8.69
N VAL A 144 25.83 17.19 7.43
CA VAL A 144 24.62 16.87 6.66
C VAL A 144 24.55 15.38 6.37
N LEU A 145 25.64 14.75 5.91
CA LEU A 145 25.68 13.31 5.65
C LEU A 145 25.46 12.49 6.92
N GLY A 146 26.06 12.90 8.04
CA GLY A 146 25.85 12.27 9.34
C GLY A 146 24.41 12.42 9.81
N LEU A 147 23.80 13.60 9.64
CA LEU A 147 22.38 13.80 9.94
C LEU A 147 21.49 12.91 9.06
N LEU A 148 21.73 12.84 7.75
CA LEU A 148 20.98 11.98 6.84
C LEU A 148 21.11 10.50 7.21
N PHE A 149 22.32 10.06 7.58
CA PHE A 149 22.57 8.69 8.02
C PHE A 149 21.83 8.35 9.33
N VAL A 150 21.88 9.25 10.31
CA VAL A 150 21.17 9.07 11.59
C VAL A 150 19.66 9.07 11.37
N VAL A 151 19.12 10.01 10.58
CA VAL A 151 17.69 10.06 10.29
C VAL A 151 17.23 8.80 9.55
N ARG A 152 17.99 8.31 8.56
CA ARG A 152 17.67 7.06 7.84
C ARG A 152 17.78 5.81 8.72
N SER A 153 18.68 5.80 9.71
CA SER A 153 18.79 4.68 10.65
C SER A 153 17.70 4.72 11.71
N ALA A 154 17.25 5.92 12.10
CA ALA A 154 16.24 6.14 13.12
C ALA A 154 14.81 5.89 12.64
N THR A 155 14.53 5.92 11.32
CA THR A 155 13.20 5.59 10.80
C THR A 155 12.82 4.14 11.01
N GLY A 156 13.81 3.25 11.25
CA GLY A 156 13.58 1.82 11.39
C GLY A 156 12.79 1.28 10.21
N ALA A 157 13.19 1.68 8.99
CA ALA A 157 12.54 1.28 7.74
C ALA A 157 13.27 0.10 7.09
N PRO A 158 12.58 -0.79 6.35
CA PRO A 158 13.18 -1.99 5.83
C PRO A 158 14.13 -1.66 4.69
N ARG A 159 15.20 -2.43 4.59
CA ARG A 159 16.30 -2.26 3.65
C ARG A 159 16.40 -3.44 2.71
N ILE A 160 16.86 -3.13 1.50
CA ILE A 160 17.05 -4.12 0.44
C ILE A 160 18.04 -5.20 0.87
N GLY A 161 17.65 -6.46 0.70
CA GLY A 161 18.51 -7.63 0.93
C GLY A 161 18.91 -7.87 2.38
N VAL A 162 18.29 -7.18 3.35
CA VAL A 162 18.58 -7.32 4.78
C VAL A 162 17.33 -7.65 5.57
N ASP A 163 16.28 -6.85 5.40
CA ASP A 163 15.10 -6.93 6.25
C ASP A 163 14.03 -7.79 5.58
N HIS A 164 13.40 -8.67 6.36
CA HIS A 164 12.28 -9.51 5.94
C HIS A 164 11.25 -9.52 7.08
N TRP A 165 10.19 -8.75 6.92
CA TRP A 165 9.19 -8.50 7.94
C TRP A 165 7.84 -9.08 7.58
N HIS A 166 7.10 -9.47 8.62
CA HIS A 166 5.76 -10.01 8.55
C HIS A 166 4.85 -9.18 9.45
N ALA A 167 3.90 -8.46 8.86
CA ALA A 167 2.87 -7.75 9.61
C ALA A 167 1.51 -8.40 9.34
N GLN A 168 0.86 -8.91 10.39
CA GLN A 168 -0.49 -9.47 10.25
C GLN A 168 -1.48 -8.34 9.95
N TYR A 169 -2.50 -8.62 9.15
CA TYR A 169 -3.59 -7.67 8.97
C TYR A 169 -4.97 -8.32 9.01
N THR A 170 -5.95 -7.50 9.37
CA THR A 170 -7.37 -7.83 9.27
C THR A 170 -8.13 -6.65 8.68
N TYR A 171 -9.18 -6.94 7.92
CA TYR A 171 -10.02 -5.93 7.29
C TYR A 171 -11.47 -6.10 7.71
N TYR A 172 -12.12 -4.99 8.07
CA TYR A 172 -13.52 -4.94 8.48
C TYR A 172 -14.30 -3.93 7.66
N ILE A 173 -15.50 -4.32 7.25
CA ILE A 173 -16.50 -3.45 6.64
C ILE A 173 -17.75 -3.49 7.49
N CYS A 174 -18.13 -2.35 8.07
CA CYS A 174 -19.34 -2.20 8.88
C CYS A 174 -19.48 -3.27 9.96
N GLY A 175 -18.38 -3.60 10.64
CA GLY A 175 -18.31 -4.62 11.68
C GLY A 175 -18.07 -6.05 11.19
N GLU A 176 -18.19 -6.32 9.89
CA GLU A 176 -18.00 -7.65 9.32
C GLU A 176 -16.56 -7.86 8.85
N LYS A 177 -15.94 -8.93 9.36
CA LYS A 177 -14.60 -9.34 8.96
C LYS A 177 -14.60 -9.80 7.51
N GLN A 178 -13.70 -9.24 6.72
CA GLN A 178 -13.54 -9.56 5.32
C GLN A 178 -12.49 -10.66 5.12
N PRO A 179 -12.56 -11.42 4.01
CA PRO A 179 -11.51 -12.37 3.66
C PRO A 179 -10.16 -11.66 3.43
N PRO A 180 -9.03 -12.39 3.59
CA PRO A 180 -7.72 -11.88 3.21
C PRO A 180 -7.69 -11.47 1.73
N ALA A 181 -6.85 -10.49 1.42
CA ALA A 181 -6.56 -10.09 0.06
C ALA A 181 -5.99 -11.26 -0.76
N PRO A 182 -6.23 -11.31 -2.08
CA PRO A 182 -5.67 -12.35 -2.94
C PRO A 182 -4.14 -12.29 -2.97
N THR A 183 -3.49 -13.38 -3.37
CA THR A 183 -2.04 -13.41 -3.56
C THR A 183 -1.58 -12.51 -4.71
N TRP A 184 -0.51 -11.75 -4.48
CA TRP A 184 0.36 -11.20 -5.55
C TRP A 184 1.81 -11.38 -5.12
N GLU A 185 2.71 -11.56 -6.08
CA GLU A 185 4.12 -11.84 -5.81
C GLU A 185 5.01 -11.13 -6.84
N GLY A 186 6.33 -11.32 -6.76
CA GLY A 186 7.29 -10.72 -7.70
C GLY A 186 7.68 -9.27 -7.39
N VAL A 187 7.23 -8.75 -6.25
CA VAL A 187 7.58 -7.44 -5.69
C VAL A 187 7.95 -7.60 -4.21
N GLY A 188 8.70 -6.65 -3.64
CA GLY A 188 9.18 -6.74 -2.25
C GLY A 188 8.13 -6.45 -1.17
N VAL A 189 6.90 -6.08 -1.55
CA VAL A 189 5.78 -5.85 -0.62
C VAL A 189 4.56 -6.63 -1.10
N HIS A 190 4.16 -7.69 -0.40
CA HIS A 190 3.13 -8.61 -0.90
C HIS A 190 2.37 -9.43 0.15
N THR A 191 1.53 -10.37 -0.29
CA THR A 191 0.74 -11.29 0.55
C THR A 191 0.48 -12.62 -0.17
N HIS A 192 0.21 -13.68 0.59
CA HIS A 192 -0.12 -15.02 0.05
C HIS A 192 -1.53 -15.49 0.44
N THR A 193 -2.51 -14.57 0.54
CA THR A 193 -3.89 -14.88 1.01
C THR A 193 -3.94 -15.40 2.46
N ASP A 194 -2.86 -15.22 3.21
CA ASP A 194 -2.67 -15.68 4.58
C ASP A 194 -3.01 -14.63 5.65
N GLY A 195 -3.42 -13.43 5.22
CA GLY A 195 -3.66 -12.31 6.13
C GLY A 195 -2.37 -11.68 6.65
N ILE A 196 -1.25 -11.87 5.94
CA ILE A 196 0.05 -11.28 6.29
C ILE A 196 0.54 -10.35 5.17
N ILE A 197 1.05 -9.19 5.56
CA ILE A 197 1.82 -8.28 4.73
C ILE A 197 3.29 -8.69 4.87
N HIS A 198 3.86 -9.19 3.79
CA HIS A 198 5.28 -9.50 3.68
C HIS A 198 6.02 -8.29 3.15
N ILE A 199 7.10 -7.90 3.82
CA ILE A 199 7.95 -6.79 3.41
C ILE A 199 9.41 -7.26 3.40
N HIS A 200 9.93 -7.47 2.21
CA HIS A 200 11.33 -7.79 1.96
C HIS A 200 11.77 -7.08 0.66
N PRO A 201 12.23 -5.83 0.75
CA PRO A 201 12.51 -4.99 -0.42
C PRO A 201 13.56 -5.60 -1.35
N PHE A 202 13.29 -5.58 -2.65
CA PHE A 202 14.26 -5.98 -3.69
C PHE A 202 14.82 -4.79 -4.46
N GLN A 203 14.07 -3.67 -4.50
CA GLN A 203 14.43 -2.46 -5.22
C GLN A 203 14.26 -1.20 -4.37
N GLN A 204 14.89 -0.10 -4.79
CA GLN A 204 14.89 1.16 -4.03
C GLN A 204 13.51 1.77 -3.80
N SER A 205 12.54 1.47 -4.68
CA SER A 205 11.18 1.96 -4.52
C SER A 205 10.38 1.24 -3.42
N GLU A 206 10.96 0.23 -2.78
CA GLU A 206 10.32 -0.63 -1.77
C GLU A 206 10.96 -0.50 -0.40
N GLU A 207 12.13 0.15 -0.29
CA GLU A 207 12.72 0.48 1.01
C GLU A 207 12.18 1.81 1.54
N GLY A 208 12.38 2.08 2.83
CA GLY A 208 12.03 3.38 3.38
C GLY A 208 10.53 3.67 3.24
N ALA A 209 10.20 4.86 2.75
CA ALA A 209 8.82 5.24 2.44
C ALA A 209 8.16 4.36 1.35
N GLY A 210 8.95 3.63 0.57
CA GLY A 210 8.48 2.63 -0.38
C GLY A 210 7.84 1.41 0.27
N ALA A 211 8.03 1.17 1.57
CA ALA A 211 7.46 0.06 2.33
C ALA A 211 6.18 0.43 3.11
N ARG A 212 5.57 1.59 2.84
CA ARG A 212 4.37 2.05 3.55
C ARG A 212 3.18 1.12 3.33
N LEU A 213 2.22 1.15 4.25
CA LEU A 213 0.95 0.41 4.12
C LEU A 213 0.23 0.74 2.81
N THR A 214 0.24 2.00 2.38
CA THR A 214 -0.37 2.41 1.10
C THR A 214 0.29 1.73 -0.11
N LYS A 215 1.59 1.43 -0.07
CA LYS A 215 2.27 0.70 -1.15
C LYS A 215 1.72 -0.70 -1.33
N TRP A 216 1.41 -1.38 -0.22
CA TRP A 216 0.80 -2.70 -0.25
C TRP A 216 -0.56 -2.65 -0.96
N PHE A 217 -1.38 -1.62 -0.68
CA PHE A 217 -2.61 -1.38 -1.43
C PHE A 217 -2.33 -1.14 -2.91
N ASP A 218 -1.37 -0.28 -3.26
CA ASP A 218 -1.04 0.05 -4.66
C ASP A 218 -0.63 -1.20 -5.45
N TYR A 219 0.22 -2.06 -4.88
CA TYR A 219 0.67 -3.29 -5.55
C TYR A 219 -0.43 -4.34 -5.69
N GLY A 220 -1.30 -4.48 -4.68
CA GLY A 220 -2.48 -5.34 -4.77
C GLY A 220 -3.62 -4.76 -5.63
N GLY A 221 -3.40 -3.59 -6.25
CA GLY A 221 -4.39 -2.89 -7.06
C GLY A 221 -5.53 -2.26 -6.26
N GLY A 222 -5.43 -2.20 -4.93
CA GLY A 222 -6.36 -1.52 -4.03
C GLY A 222 -6.15 -0.01 -4.00
N LYS A 223 -6.72 0.64 -2.98
CA LYS A 223 -6.50 2.05 -2.64
C LYS A 223 -6.73 2.26 -1.15
N LEU A 224 -5.81 2.98 -0.51
CA LEU A 224 -5.99 3.48 0.85
C LEU A 224 -5.54 4.94 0.87
N ASP A 225 -6.49 5.84 1.08
CA ASP A 225 -6.27 7.27 1.18
C ASP A 225 -7.07 7.87 2.33
N GLY A 226 -6.88 9.17 2.61
CA GLY A 226 -7.36 9.90 3.79
C GLY A 226 -8.86 9.75 4.09
N ASP A 227 -9.64 9.47 3.06
CA ASP A 227 -11.09 9.44 3.05
C ASP A 227 -11.67 8.21 2.34
N GLU A 228 -10.84 7.29 1.85
CA GLU A 228 -11.28 6.21 0.96
C GLU A 228 -10.46 4.93 1.17
N VAL A 229 -11.16 3.79 1.20
CA VAL A 229 -10.54 2.47 1.18
C VAL A 229 -11.20 1.58 0.13
N ARG A 230 -10.35 0.90 -0.64
CA ARG A 230 -10.71 -0.22 -1.51
C ARG A 230 -9.64 -1.28 -1.35
N MET A 231 -10.00 -2.42 -0.78
CA MET A 231 -9.03 -3.48 -0.59
C MET A 231 -8.53 -4.04 -1.92
N PRO A 232 -7.27 -4.49 -1.97
CA PRO A 232 -6.78 -5.35 -3.03
C PRO A 232 -7.75 -6.50 -3.32
N GLY A 233 -8.03 -6.74 -4.61
CA GLY A 233 -8.98 -7.76 -5.05
C GLY A 233 -10.47 -7.42 -4.89
N SER A 234 -10.82 -6.30 -4.24
CA SER A 234 -12.21 -5.84 -4.14
C SER A 234 -12.56 -4.86 -5.26
N ALA A 235 -13.80 -4.95 -5.75
CA ALA A 235 -14.40 -3.94 -6.62
C ALA A 235 -15.03 -2.79 -5.81
N ASP A 236 -15.39 -3.04 -4.56
CA ASP A 236 -16.11 -2.08 -3.72
C ASP A 236 -15.16 -1.05 -3.12
N THR A 237 -15.60 0.20 -3.18
CA THR A 237 -14.89 1.37 -2.62
C THR A 237 -15.76 1.98 -1.55
N TYR A 238 -15.17 2.25 -0.39
CA TYR A 238 -15.85 2.87 0.74
C TYR A 238 -15.20 4.20 1.06
N LYS A 239 -16.02 5.21 1.30
CA LYS A 239 -15.58 6.57 1.60
C LYS A 239 -16.13 7.04 2.93
N ASN A 240 -15.36 7.87 3.62
CA ASN A 240 -15.81 8.52 4.84
C ASN A 240 -17.12 9.26 4.57
N GLY A 241 -18.14 8.97 5.37
CA GLY A 241 -19.49 9.51 5.17
C GLY A 241 -20.46 8.53 4.50
N ASP A 242 -19.99 7.44 3.89
CA ASP A 242 -20.89 6.40 3.37
C ASP A 242 -21.60 5.69 4.54
N GLU A 243 -22.87 5.33 4.34
CA GLU A 243 -23.67 4.66 5.36
C GLU A 243 -23.43 3.15 5.37
N CYS A 244 -23.29 2.59 6.58
CA CYS A 244 -23.33 1.16 6.81
C CYS A 244 -24.77 0.61 6.73
N PRO A 245 -24.96 -0.72 6.56
CA PRO A 245 -26.29 -1.33 6.44
C PRO A 245 -27.22 -1.08 7.65
N ASP A 246 -26.67 -0.78 8.81
CA ASP A 246 -27.39 -0.43 10.04
C ASP A 246 -27.78 1.07 10.13
N GLY A 247 -27.41 1.87 9.13
CA GLY A 247 -27.65 3.31 9.05
C GLY A 247 -26.62 4.17 9.78
N THR A 248 -25.55 3.58 10.33
CA THR A 248 -24.44 4.34 10.90
C THR A 248 -23.53 4.91 9.82
N VAL A 249 -22.85 6.03 10.11
CA VAL A 249 -21.89 6.63 9.17
C VAL A 249 -20.53 5.96 9.32
N GLY A 250 -19.99 5.47 8.21
CA GLY A 250 -18.69 4.81 8.15
C GLY A 250 -17.52 5.77 7.98
N GLU A 251 -16.41 5.44 8.63
CA GLU A 251 -15.13 6.11 8.53
C GLU A 251 -13.99 5.08 8.37
N VAL A 252 -13.00 5.42 7.55
CA VAL A 252 -11.74 4.71 7.38
C VAL A 252 -10.88 4.94 8.62
N GLN A 253 -10.53 3.85 9.29
CA GLN A 253 -9.75 3.86 10.52
C GLN A 253 -8.70 2.76 10.45
N ILE A 254 -7.48 3.08 10.86
CA ILE A 254 -6.36 2.15 10.91
C ILE A 254 -5.90 2.03 12.35
N PHE A 255 -5.74 0.80 12.81
CA PHE A 255 -5.17 0.49 14.12
C PHE A 255 -3.96 -0.40 13.96
N VAL A 256 -2.96 -0.18 14.81
CA VAL A 256 -1.74 -0.98 14.84
C VAL A 256 -1.55 -1.44 16.26
N SER A 257 -1.60 -2.75 16.47
CA SER A 257 -1.43 -3.38 17.77
C SER A 257 -2.36 -2.77 18.85
N GLY A 258 -3.57 -2.39 18.44
CA GLY A 258 -4.62 -1.80 19.28
C GLY A 258 -4.59 -0.27 19.40
N ALA A 259 -3.60 0.41 18.82
CA ALA A 259 -3.52 1.87 18.83
C ALA A 259 -3.98 2.46 17.49
N LYS A 260 -4.87 3.45 17.51
CA LYS A 260 -5.30 4.18 16.30
C LYS A 260 -4.12 4.93 15.69
N VAL A 261 -4.00 4.86 14.37
CA VAL A 261 -2.97 5.54 13.59
C VAL A 261 -3.61 6.66 12.78
N GLU A 262 -3.31 7.91 13.15
CA GLU A 262 -3.88 9.10 12.49
C GLU A 262 -3.24 9.34 11.12
N ASP A 263 -1.90 9.27 11.01
CA ASP A 263 -1.17 9.43 9.75
C ASP A 263 -0.80 8.08 9.13
N TYR A 264 -1.82 7.27 8.82
CA TYR A 264 -1.61 5.95 8.23
C TYR A 264 -1.03 6.01 6.80
N LYS A 265 -1.13 7.15 6.11
CA LYS A 265 -0.43 7.35 4.83
C LYS A 265 1.08 7.30 5.01
N SER A 266 1.56 7.70 6.19
CA SER A 266 2.96 7.63 6.55
C SER A 266 3.40 6.32 7.19
N TYR A 267 2.42 5.53 7.61
CA TYR A 267 2.67 4.34 8.39
C TYR A 267 3.42 3.28 7.58
N LEU A 268 4.43 2.76 8.24
CA LEU A 268 5.35 1.77 7.74
C LEU A 268 5.19 0.54 8.63
N PRO A 269 4.56 -0.54 8.13
CA PRO A 269 4.41 -1.75 8.91
C PRO A 269 5.76 -2.30 9.32
N LYS A 270 5.87 -2.72 10.58
CA LYS A 270 7.06 -3.38 11.14
C LYS A 270 6.80 -4.86 11.34
N ASP A 271 7.88 -5.59 11.53
CA ASP A 271 7.81 -7.00 11.86
C ASP A 271 6.99 -7.23 13.14
N GLY A 272 6.02 -8.14 13.07
CA GLY A 272 5.12 -8.47 14.16
C GLY A 272 3.97 -7.50 14.41
N ASP A 273 3.85 -6.41 13.63
CA ASP A 273 2.69 -5.52 13.76
C ASP A 273 1.39 -6.24 13.43
N ARG A 274 0.32 -5.86 14.12
CA ARG A 274 -1.06 -6.29 13.83
C ARG A 274 -1.85 -5.11 13.34
N VAL A 275 -2.03 -5.03 12.02
CA VAL A 275 -2.70 -3.93 11.33
C VAL A 275 -4.18 -4.25 11.18
N ARG A 276 -5.04 -3.45 11.80
CA ARG A 276 -6.48 -3.53 11.58
C ARG A 276 -6.91 -2.38 10.69
N ILE A 277 -7.57 -2.72 9.60
CA ILE A 277 -8.10 -1.80 8.61
C ILE A 277 -9.62 -1.86 8.76
N VAL A 278 -10.24 -0.72 9.05
CA VAL A 278 -11.68 -0.67 9.33
C VAL A 278 -12.31 0.40 8.46
N PHE A 279 -13.41 0.05 7.79
CA PHE A 279 -14.41 1.01 7.37
C PHE A 279 -15.69 0.72 8.13
N GLY A 280 -16.17 1.68 8.91
CA GLY A 280 -17.36 1.51 9.74
C GLY A 280 -17.51 2.64 10.76
N PRO A 281 -18.49 2.58 11.66
CA PRO A 281 -18.62 3.57 12.71
C PRO A 281 -17.31 3.66 13.53
N PRO A 282 -17.01 4.83 14.15
CA PRO A 282 -15.82 5.00 14.97
C PRO A 282 -15.64 3.85 15.98
N GLU A 283 -14.47 3.21 15.98
CA GLU A 283 -14.24 1.94 16.71
C GLU A 283 -14.43 2.07 18.23
N GLU A 284 -14.41 3.29 18.77
CA GLU A 284 -14.84 3.60 20.14
C GLU A 284 -16.25 3.06 20.48
N GLN A 285 -17.02 2.63 19.47
CA GLN A 285 -18.36 2.07 19.59
C GLN A 285 -18.41 0.54 19.39
N VAL A 286 -17.38 -0.12 18.83
CA VAL A 286 -17.41 -1.55 18.45
C VAL A 286 -16.07 -2.22 18.75
N GLN A 287 -16.01 -3.10 19.77
CA GLN A 287 -14.83 -3.96 19.96
C GLN A 287 -14.82 -5.07 18.90
N LEU A 288 -13.93 -4.95 17.92
CA LEU A 288 -13.72 -5.96 16.89
C LEU A 288 -12.75 -7.05 17.39
N ASP A 289 -13.09 -8.31 17.13
CA ASP A 289 -12.28 -9.47 17.54
C ASP A 289 -11.26 -9.85 16.45
N ASP A 290 -9.98 -9.58 16.70
CA ASP A 290 -8.91 -9.84 15.73
C ASP A 290 -8.66 -11.31 15.43
N ARG A 291 -9.24 -12.24 16.21
CA ARG A 291 -9.00 -13.67 16.00
C ARG A 291 -9.38 -14.08 14.59
N ILE A 292 -8.42 -14.62 13.85
CA ILE A 292 -8.70 -15.34 12.60
C ILE A 292 -9.22 -16.70 13.01
N VAL A 293 -10.55 -16.86 13.00
CA VAL A 293 -11.19 -18.15 13.18
C VAL A 293 -11.35 -18.75 11.79
N LEU A 294 -10.44 -19.67 11.43
CA LEU A 294 -10.61 -20.46 10.22
C LEU A 294 -11.74 -21.47 10.44
N PRO A 295 -12.71 -21.57 9.52
CA PRO A 295 -13.74 -22.60 9.59
C PRO A 295 -13.12 -24.00 9.68
N GLU A 296 -13.70 -24.88 10.49
CA GLU A 296 -13.18 -26.24 10.67
C GLU A 296 -13.16 -27.03 9.35
N GLU A 297 -14.07 -26.74 8.43
CA GLU A 297 -14.16 -27.36 7.11
C GLU A 297 -12.99 -27.01 6.17
N LEU A 298 -12.23 -25.94 6.46
CA LEU A 298 -11.04 -25.61 5.68
C LEU A 298 -9.84 -26.47 6.06
N ALA A 299 -9.88 -27.15 7.21
CA ALA A 299 -8.78 -27.98 7.65
C ALA A 299 -8.61 -29.20 6.74
N THR A 300 -7.48 -29.27 6.05
CA THR A 300 -7.09 -30.42 5.22
C THR A 300 -6.57 -31.58 6.07
N ARG A 301 -6.12 -31.29 7.30
CA ARG A 301 -5.61 -32.27 8.26
C ARG A 301 -5.89 -31.83 9.71
N GLU A 302 -5.99 -32.81 10.59
CA GLU A 302 -6.10 -32.61 12.04
C GLU A 302 -4.88 -33.21 12.74
N VAL A 303 -4.31 -32.47 13.70
CA VAL A 303 -3.18 -32.90 14.54
C VAL A 303 -3.54 -32.67 15.99
N THR A 304 -3.35 -33.69 16.82
CA THR A 304 -3.51 -33.56 18.26
C THR A 304 -2.16 -33.33 18.91
N ILE A 305 -2.03 -32.26 19.69
CA ILE A 305 -0.87 -31.96 20.52
C ILE A 305 -1.27 -32.23 21.97
N THR A 306 -0.52 -33.12 22.62
CA THR A 306 -0.64 -33.36 24.06
C THR A 306 0.42 -32.56 24.78
N ILE A 307 0.00 -31.79 25.78
CA ILE A 307 0.85 -31.09 26.74
C ILE A 307 0.91 -31.97 27.99
N ASP A 308 2.12 -32.38 28.38
CA ASP A 308 2.35 -33.22 29.55
C ASP A 308 3.47 -32.58 30.39
N GLN A 309 3.15 -32.17 31.60
CA GLN A 309 4.07 -31.66 32.60
C GLN A 309 4.21 -32.70 33.72
N PRO A 310 5.36 -33.39 33.81
CA PRO A 310 5.55 -34.39 34.85
C PRO A 310 5.42 -33.77 36.26
N ASP A 311 4.67 -34.44 37.13
CA ASP A 311 4.23 -33.97 38.47
C ASP A 311 5.34 -33.38 39.37
N ASP A 312 6.59 -33.78 39.16
CA ASP A 312 7.75 -33.42 39.99
C ASP A 312 8.63 -32.31 39.39
N ALA A 313 8.19 -31.67 38.31
CA ALA A 313 9.09 -30.90 37.47
C ALA A 313 8.68 -29.41 37.36
N ASN A 314 9.69 -28.54 37.27
CA ASN A 314 9.49 -27.09 37.19
C ASN A 314 8.82 -26.72 35.86
N GLU A 315 8.29 -25.50 35.73
CA GLU A 315 7.67 -24.95 34.50
C GLU A 315 8.49 -25.14 33.19
N ALA A 316 9.76 -25.56 33.27
CA ALA A 316 10.61 -25.87 32.12
C ALA A 316 10.54 -27.34 31.66
N SER A 317 9.73 -28.20 32.29
CA SER A 317 9.61 -29.62 31.96
C SER A 317 8.42 -30.00 31.11
N THR A 318 7.58 -29.03 30.74
CA THR A 318 6.41 -29.25 29.89
C THR A 318 6.86 -29.85 28.56
N THR A 319 6.28 -30.99 28.19
CA THR A 319 6.53 -31.66 26.92
C THR A 319 5.33 -31.53 25.99
N LEU A 320 5.60 -31.28 24.71
CA LEU A 320 4.59 -31.24 23.66
C LEU A 320 4.76 -32.49 22.79
N THR A 321 3.70 -33.26 22.63
CA THR A 321 3.69 -34.46 21.79
C THR A 321 2.62 -34.33 20.70
N PRO A 322 2.98 -34.24 19.40
CA PRO A 322 4.35 -34.25 18.87
C PRO A 322 5.10 -32.94 19.15
N ALA A 323 6.43 -33.02 19.25
CA ALA A 323 7.29 -31.86 19.50
C ALA A 323 7.48 -30.93 18.29
N SER A 324 7.05 -31.37 17.11
CA SER A 324 7.11 -30.61 15.86
C SER A 324 5.99 -31.03 14.92
N ILE A 325 5.47 -30.07 14.15
CA ILE A 325 4.50 -30.30 13.09
C ILE A 325 5.09 -29.71 11.80
N SER A 326 5.18 -30.52 10.76
CA SER A 326 5.49 -30.03 9.41
C SER A 326 4.18 -29.68 8.72
N VAL A 327 4.16 -28.57 7.98
CA VAL A 327 3.03 -28.12 7.17
C VAL A 327 3.50 -27.78 5.77
N ASP A 328 2.68 -28.09 4.77
CA ASP A 328 2.94 -27.71 3.38
C ASP A 328 2.38 -26.30 3.09
N ALA A 329 2.93 -25.63 2.07
CA ALA A 329 2.45 -24.30 1.68
C ALA A 329 0.98 -24.36 1.23
N GLY A 330 0.13 -23.55 1.86
CA GLY A 330 -1.32 -23.53 1.63
C GLY A 330 -2.11 -24.64 2.36
N GLU A 331 -1.44 -25.49 3.15
CA GLU A 331 -2.12 -26.47 4.01
C GLU A 331 -2.77 -25.78 5.21
N VAL A 332 -4.03 -26.11 5.51
CA VAL A 332 -4.71 -25.66 6.72
C VAL A 332 -4.80 -26.84 7.70
N VAL A 333 -4.15 -26.72 8.85
CA VAL A 333 -4.10 -27.78 9.86
C VAL A 333 -4.91 -27.38 11.09
N ARG A 334 -5.90 -28.21 11.46
CA ARG A 334 -6.58 -28.12 12.74
C ARG A 334 -5.68 -28.69 13.83
N ILE A 335 -5.41 -27.90 14.87
CA ILE A 335 -4.64 -28.35 16.03
C ILE A 335 -5.59 -28.54 17.21
N ASN A 336 -5.69 -29.78 17.69
CA ASN A 336 -6.37 -30.09 18.95
C ASN A 336 -5.35 -30.15 20.07
N VAL A 337 -5.43 -29.22 21.02
CA VAL A 337 -4.52 -29.20 22.17
C VAL A 337 -5.19 -29.90 23.34
N ILE A 338 -4.55 -30.96 23.85
CA ILE A 338 -4.97 -31.70 25.03
C ILE A 338 -3.96 -31.40 26.14
N ASN A 339 -4.42 -30.84 27.26
CA ASN A 339 -3.62 -30.84 28.48
C ASN A 339 -3.82 -32.19 29.18
N ALA A 340 -2.76 -33.00 29.27
CA ALA A 340 -2.79 -34.30 29.93
C ALA A 340 -2.64 -34.19 31.46
N ASP A 341 -2.29 -33.01 31.98
CA ASP A 341 -2.10 -32.79 33.41
C ASP A 341 -3.44 -32.59 34.11
N GLU A 342 -3.58 -33.16 35.31
CA GLU A 342 -4.76 -32.94 36.17
C GLU A 342 -4.76 -31.54 36.83
N VAL A 343 -3.68 -30.77 36.66
CA VAL A 343 -3.53 -29.45 37.28
C VAL A 343 -4.15 -28.37 36.39
N SER A 344 -5.40 -28.04 36.69
CA SER A 344 -6.04 -26.81 36.20
C SER A 344 -5.30 -25.59 36.77
N HIS A 345 -4.50 -24.93 35.95
CA HIS A 345 -4.08 -23.55 36.22
C HIS A 345 -5.27 -22.63 35.91
N GLY A 346 -6.04 -22.32 36.96
CA GLY A 346 -7.13 -21.33 36.93
C GLY A 346 -6.64 -19.89 36.99
#